data_AF-A0A1H7F0F8-F1
#
_entry.id   AF-A0A1H7F0F8-F1
#
_cell.length_a   1.000
_cell.length_b   1.000
_cell.length_c   1.000
_cell.angle_alpha   90.00
_cell.angle_beta   90.00
_cell.angle_gamma   90.00
#
_symmetry.space_group_name_H-M   'P 1'
#
loop_
_entity.id
_entity.type
_entity.pdbx_description
1 polymer ?
#
loop_
_entity_poly.entity_id
_entity_poly.type
_entity_poly.pdbx_seq_one_letter_code
_entity_poly.pdbx_strand_id
1 'polypeptide(L)' 'MKSALITGANNSIGFEVARALLKRGYFVFLGSRNLENGLKAVEKLKSDGLTKVEAVQLDVTDEFSIKAAHEH' A
#
# COMPACT_ATOMS: atom_id res chain seq x y z
N MET A 1 5.08 -13.32 10.18
CA MET A 1 4.57 -11.93 10.02
C MET A 1 3.51 -11.98 8.92
N LYS A 2 2.34 -11.33 9.07
CA LYS A 2 1.32 -11.33 8.02
C LYS A 2 1.40 -10.04 7.24
N SER A 3 1.56 -10.14 5.93
CA SER A 3 1.64 -9.00 5.01
C SER A 3 0.45 -9.04 4.04
N ALA A 4 0.00 -7.87 3.60
CA ALA A 4 -1.06 -7.73 2.61
C ALA A 4 -0.66 -6.69 1.57
N LEU A 5 -0.71 -7.06 0.29
CA LEU A 5 -0.59 -6.13 -0.82
C LEU A 5 -1.99 -5.71 -1.27
N ILE A 6 -2.24 -4.41 -1.34
CA ILE A 6 -3.53 -3.87 -1.76
C ILE A 6 -3.30 -2.96 -2.96
N THR A 7 -3.85 -3.34 -4.11
CA THR A 7 -3.79 -2.55 -5.35
C THR A 7 -4.81 -1.41 -5.31
N GLY A 8 -4.44 -0.23 -5.80
CA GLY A 8 -5.32 0.95 -5.82
C GLY A 8 -5.62 1.49 -4.41
N ALA A 9 -4.73 1.23 -3.45
CA ALA A 9 -4.98 1.56 -2.05
C ALA A 9 -4.61 3.00 -1.68
N ASN A 10 -4.19 3.81 -2.66
CA ASN A 10 -3.99 5.24 -2.51
C ASN A 10 -5.29 6.04 -2.29
N ASN A 11 -6.48 5.48 -2.52
CA ASN A 11 -7.76 6.18 -2.36
C ASN A 11 -8.92 5.27 -1.92
N SER A 12 -9.99 5.91 -1.43
CA SER A 12 -11.29 5.30 -1.14
C SER A 12 -11.21 4.00 -0.30
N ILE A 13 -11.83 2.93 -0.76
CA ILE A 13 -11.96 1.66 -0.04
C ILE A 13 -10.59 1.02 0.21
N GLY A 14 -9.67 1.07 -0.76
CA GLY A 14 -8.35 0.47 -0.61
C GLY A 14 -7.55 1.10 0.52
N PHE A 15 -7.66 2.43 0.69
CA PHE A 15 -7.04 3.15 1.80
C PHE A 15 -7.64 2.74 3.16
N GLU A 16 -8.94 2.59 3.23
CA GLU A 16 -9.62 2.25 4.49
C GLU A 16 -9.38 0.77 4.88
N VAL A 17 -9.31 -0.12 3.89
CA VAL A 17 -8.91 -1.52 4.09
C VAL A 17 -7.45 -1.60 4.56
N ALA A 18 -6.54 -0.83 3.98
CA ALA A 18 -5.16 -0.71 4.46
C ALA A 18 -5.12 -0.32 5.93
N ARG A 19 -5.87 0.73 6.30
CA ARG A 19 -5.99 1.19 7.69
C ARG A 19 -6.51 0.10 8.63
N ALA A 20 -7.54 -0.64 8.22
CA ALA A 20 -8.11 -1.72 9.02
C ALA A 20 -7.13 -2.89 9.23
N LEU A 21 -6.37 -3.26 8.21
CA LEU A 21 -5.36 -4.32 8.30
C LEU A 21 -4.17 -3.90 9.18
N LEU A 22 -3.71 -2.65 9.06
CA LEU A 22 -2.66 -2.09 9.91
C LEU A 22 -3.05 -2.13 11.39
N LYS A 23 -4.30 -1.75 11.72
CA LYS A 23 -4.84 -1.84 13.10
C LYS A 23 -4.90 -3.28 13.62
N ARG A 24 -5.02 -4.27 12.73
CA ARG A 24 -4.97 -5.70 13.07
C ARG A 24 -3.54 -6.26 13.15
N GLY A 25 -2.52 -5.41 13.03
CA GLY A 25 -1.11 -5.78 13.15
C GLY A 25 -0.48 -6.35 11.88
N TYR A 26 -1.15 -6.23 10.73
CA TYR A 26 -0.58 -6.62 9.44
C TYR A 26 0.46 -5.60 8.99
N PHE A 27 1.40 -6.07 8.18
CA PHE A 27 2.19 -5.20 7.32
C PHE A 27 1.41 -4.96 6.03
N VAL A 28 1.30 -3.71 5.59
CA VAL A 28 0.52 -3.38 4.39
C VAL A 28 1.38 -2.72 3.34
N PHE A 29 1.38 -3.32 2.14
CA PHE A 29 1.93 -2.71 0.94
C PHE A 29 0.81 -1.98 0.19
N LEU A 30 0.95 -0.66 0.10
CA LEU A 30 0.06 0.26 -0.60
C LEU A 30 0.43 0.29 -2.09
N GLY A 31 -0.22 -0.56 -2.88
CA GLY A 31 -0.08 -0.56 -4.34
C GLY A 31 -0.76 0.66 -4.95
N SER A 32 -0.01 1.48 -5.69
CA SER A 32 -0.51 2.63 -6.44
C SER A 32 0.18 2.75 -7.79
N ARG A 33 -0.56 3.12 -8.84
CA ARG A 33 0.05 3.41 -10.16
C ARG A 33 1.01 4.60 -10.10
N ASN A 34 0.70 5.57 -9.26
CA ASN A 34 1.53 6.74 -9.02
C ASN A 34 2.12 6.64 -7.61
N LEU A 35 3.45 6.55 -7.52
CA LEU A 35 4.17 6.38 -6.26
C LEU A 35 3.98 7.57 -5.32
N GLU A 36 3.95 8.81 -5.83
CA GLU A 36 3.76 10.01 -5.00
C GLU A 36 2.41 9.99 -4.26
N ASN A 37 1.35 9.53 -4.94
CA ASN A 37 0.05 9.35 -4.30
C ASN A 37 0.07 8.23 -3.24
N GLY A 38 0.83 7.16 -3.49
CA GLY A 38 1.06 6.10 -2.51
C GLY A 38 1.81 6.60 -1.27
N LEU A 39 2.85 7.42 -1.46
CA LEU A 39 3.63 8.01 -0.38
C LEU A 39 2.78 8.96 0.48
N LYS A 40 1.96 9.82 -0.14
CA LYS A 40 1.01 10.68 0.59
C LYS A 40 0.03 9.88 1.44
N ALA A 41 -0.47 8.75 0.89
CA ALA A 41 -1.34 7.84 1.63
C ALA A 41 -0.60 7.18 2.82
N VAL A 42 0.64 6.74 2.61
CA VAL A 42 1.51 6.20 3.67
C VAL A 42 1.75 7.24 4.76
N GLU A 43 2.09 8.47 4.42
CA GLU A 43 2.31 9.55 5.39
C GLU A 43 1.07 9.79 6.24
N LYS A 44 -0.11 9.83 5.61
CA LYS A 44 -1.38 9.97 6.32
C LYS A 44 -1.61 8.85 7.34
N LEU A 45 -1.38 7.59 6.93
CA LEU A 45 -1.49 6.43 7.84
C LEU A 45 -0.43 6.44 8.95
N LYS A 46 0.80 6.88 8.65
CA LYS A 46 1.86 7.05 9.64
C LYS A 46 1.50 8.12 10.67
N SER A 47 0.87 9.23 10.25
CA SER A 47 0.33 10.25 11.17
C SER A 47 -0.79 9.71 12.07
N ASP A 48 -1.57 8.72 11.62
CA ASP A 48 -2.53 7.97 12.45
C ASP A 48 -1.84 6.94 13.40
N GLY A 49 -0.51 6.89 13.46
CA GLY A 49 0.26 5.96 14.28
C GLY A 49 0.45 4.57 13.66
N LEU A 50 0.08 4.40 12.38
CA LEU A 50 0.16 3.11 11.67
C LEU A 50 1.45 3.07 10.84
N THR A 51 2.52 2.55 11.44
CA THR A 51 3.87 2.60 10.86
C THR A 51 4.24 1.39 10.00
N LYS A 52 3.48 0.30 10.06
CA LYS A 52 3.73 -0.95 9.34
C LYS A 52 3.25 -0.92 7.88
N VAL A 53 3.51 0.19 7.19
CA VAL A 53 2.98 0.46 5.86
C VAL A 53 4.04 1.03 4.92
N GLU A 54 4.08 0.51 3.69
CA GLU A 54 4.99 0.94 2.62
C GLU A 54 4.25 1.15 1.31
N ALA A 55 4.65 2.13 0.52
CA ALA A 55 4.07 2.39 -0.79
C ALA A 55 4.83 1.59 -1.84
N VAL A 56 4.10 0.90 -2.71
CA VAL A 56 4.65 0.14 -3.83
C VAL A 56 4.07 0.71 -5.11
N GLN A 57 4.93 1.08 -6.05
CA GLN A 57 4.48 1.43 -7.39
C GLN A 57 4.03 0.16 -8.10
N LEU A 58 2.73 0.06 -8.37
CA LEU A 58 2.15 -1.10 -9.02
C LEU A 58 1.08 -0.66 -10.01
N ASP A 59 1.38 -0.91 -11.28
CA ASP A 59 0.41 -0.92 -12.36
C ASP A 59 0.09 -2.36 -12.76
N VAL A 60 -1.16 -2.78 -12.52
CA VAL A 60 -1.63 -4.16 -12.79
C VAL A 60 -1.81 -4.46 -14.28
N THR A 61 -1.67 -3.46 -15.14
CA THR A 61 -1.73 -3.62 -16.60
C THR A 61 -0.34 -3.72 -17.23
N ASP A 62 0.72 -3.51 -16.43
CA ASP A 62 2.11 -3.55 -16.87
C ASP A 62 2.86 -4.72 -16.22
N GLU A 63 3.29 -5.69 -17.03
CA GLU A 63 3.95 -6.91 -16.53
C GLU A 63 5.30 -6.61 -15.85
N PHE A 64 6.01 -5.56 -16.28
CA PHE A 64 7.25 -5.13 -15.64
C PHE A 64 7.02 -4.56 -14.24
N SER A 65 5.95 -3.78 -14.06
CA SER A 65 5.53 -3.26 -12.77
C SER A 65 5.06 -4.36 -11.83
N ILE A 66 4.39 -5.39 -12.35
CA ILE A 66 4.00 -6.58 -11.56
C ILE A 66 5.24 -7.34 -11.07
N LYS A 67 6.22 -7.56 -11.95
CA LYS A 67 7.49 -8.21 -11.58
C LYS A 67 8.24 -7.42 -10.52
N ALA A 68 8.36 -6.11 -10.67
CA ALA A 68 9.03 -5.25 -9.70
C ALA A 68 8.35 -5.28 -8.32
N ALA A 69 7.01 -5.35 -8.27
CA ALA A 69 6.26 -5.45 -7.01
C ALA A 69 6.38 -6.82 -6.32
N HIS A 70 6.67 -7.89 -7.08
CA HIS A 70 6.89 -9.23 -6.52
C HIS A 70 8.24 -9.35 -5.78
N GLU A 71 9.20 -8.46 -6.04
CA GLU A 71 10.53 -8.47 -5.41
C GLU A 71 10.60 -7.64 -4.11
N HIS A 72 9.48 -7.08 -3.64
CA HIS A 72 9.35 -6.38 -2.34
C HIS A 72 8.74 -7.29 -1.27
#